data_AF-A0A0B1PAM4-F1
#
_entry.id   AF-A0A0B1PAM4-F1
#
_cell.length_a   1.000
_cell.length_b   1.000
_cell.length_c   1.000
_cell.angle_alpha   90.00
_cell.angle_beta   90.00
_cell.angle_gamma   90.00
#
_symmetry.space_group_name_H-M   'P 1'
#
loop_
_entity.id
_entity.type
_entity.pdbx_description
1 polymer ?
#
loop_
_entity_poly.entity_id
_entity_poly.type
_entity_poly.pdbx_seq_one_letter_code
_entity_poly.pdbx_strand_id
1 'polypeptide(L)'
;MAKKTALPGKTAGSLILWFQQAEHADRAISKGIMWRFELKATEIIRAGFRALQCFKCQRYGHIAKICTAEAKCGKCAGDHNTRECSGKREARCINCGKKHTSWYQSCPVRSAAKVKAVMNRTQDPGSYQQKETRPKNSDYDWQVVGSKKRRAGFAGPQIVGADGEIIERRGPGRPKGLTNRMPNMTIGAAMTPSIPSVPILTTPETSQTVTRESTTEASDAPLCTMTQ
;
A
#
# COMPACT_ATOMS: atom_id res chain seq x y z
N MET A 1 32.79 -3.56 6.87
CA MET A 1 31.56 -4.39 7.03
C MET A 1 31.59 -5.02 8.40
N ALA A 2 30.64 -4.74 9.29
CA ALA A 2 30.61 -5.37 10.61
C ALA A 2 30.22 -6.85 10.46
N LYS A 3 31.14 -7.78 10.77
CA LYS A 3 30.80 -9.20 10.92
C LYS A 3 29.83 -9.29 12.10
N LYS A 4 28.56 -9.60 11.84
CA LYS A 4 27.63 -9.98 12.91
C LYS A 4 28.17 -11.25 13.54
N THR A 5 28.61 -11.16 14.80
CA THR A 5 28.97 -12.31 15.61
C THR A 5 27.75 -13.21 15.76
N ALA A 6 27.97 -14.53 15.72
CA ALA A 6 26.92 -15.50 15.94
C ALA A 6 26.34 -15.29 17.34
N LEU A 7 25.01 -15.20 17.44
CA LEU A 7 24.33 -15.09 18.73
C LEU A 7 24.53 -16.41 19.50
N PRO A 8 24.76 -16.36 20.83
CA PRO A 8 24.93 -17.55 21.64
C PRO A 8 23.71 -18.46 21.48
N GLY A 9 23.93 -19.75 21.19
CA GLY A 9 22.89 -20.76 21.03
C GLY A 9 22.38 -21.00 19.59
N LYS A 10 22.84 -20.26 18.58
CA LYS A 10 22.47 -20.54 17.17
C LYS A 10 23.48 -21.46 16.50
N THR A 11 23.11 -22.72 16.29
CA THR A 11 23.96 -23.75 15.64
C THR A 11 23.93 -23.70 14.12
N ALA A 12 22.95 -22.99 13.52
CA ALA A 12 22.79 -22.89 12.07
C ALA A 12 22.38 -21.48 11.60
N GLY A 13 22.77 -21.16 10.37
CA GLY A 13 22.35 -19.97 9.64
C GLY A 13 21.55 -20.33 8.38
N SER A 14 20.98 -19.31 7.72
CA SER A 14 20.38 -19.46 6.39
C SER A 14 21.34 -18.97 5.31
N LEU A 15 21.29 -19.62 4.15
CA LEU A 15 22.06 -19.24 2.97
C LEU A 15 21.09 -18.95 1.81
N ILE A 16 21.37 -17.89 1.06
CA ILE A 16 20.67 -17.60 -0.19
C ILE A 16 21.53 -18.13 -1.32
N LEU A 17 20.97 -19.08 -2.08
CA LEU A 17 21.60 -19.68 -3.24
C LEU A 17 20.97 -19.16 -4.51
N TRP A 18 21.80 -18.82 -5.49
CA TRP A 18 21.38 -18.38 -6.81
C TRP A 18 21.74 -19.49 -7.79
N PHE A 19 20.77 -19.91 -8.61
CA PHE A 19 20.97 -20.90 -9.65
C PHE A 19 20.98 -20.22 -11.02
N GLN A 20 21.81 -20.71 -11.93
CA GLN A 20 21.85 -20.22 -13.31
C GLN A 20 20.66 -20.74 -14.13
N GLN A 21 20.21 -21.96 -13.86
CA GLN A 21 19.07 -22.59 -14.53
C GLN A 21 17.91 -22.77 -13.55
N ALA A 22 16.69 -22.51 -14.03
CA ALA A 22 15.46 -22.65 -13.26
C ALA A 22 15.24 -24.09 -12.77
N GLU A 23 15.51 -25.08 -13.61
CA GLU A 23 15.34 -26.50 -13.28
C GLU A 23 16.17 -26.96 -12.08
N HIS A 24 17.37 -26.39 -11.89
CA HIS A 24 18.20 -26.68 -10.73
C HIS A 24 17.62 -26.07 -9.47
N ALA A 25 17.05 -24.86 -9.56
CA ALA A 25 16.35 -24.24 -8.44
C ALA A 25 15.10 -25.05 -8.06
N ASP A 26 14.30 -25.50 -9.03
CA ASP A 26 13.09 -26.28 -8.78
C ASP A 26 13.40 -27.66 -8.18
N ARG A 27 14.46 -28.33 -8.66
CA ARG A 27 14.98 -29.55 -8.03
C ARG A 27 15.44 -29.30 -6.60
N ALA A 28 16.14 -28.20 -6.36
CA ALA A 28 16.56 -27.82 -5.03
C ALA A 28 15.38 -27.52 -4.11
N ILE A 29 14.32 -26.84 -4.58
CA ILE A 29 13.12 -26.51 -3.80
C ILE A 29 12.31 -27.77 -3.47
N SER A 30 12.14 -28.67 -4.44
CA SER A 30 11.35 -29.89 -4.27
C SER A 30 12.05 -30.97 -3.44
N LYS A 31 13.36 -31.16 -3.64
CA LYS A 31 14.13 -32.25 -3.01
C LYS A 31 15.00 -31.81 -1.85
N GLY A 32 15.20 -30.51 -1.66
CA GLY A 32 16.19 -29.97 -0.73
C GLY A 32 17.60 -29.93 -1.32
N ILE A 33 18.56 -29.52 -0.50
CA ILE A 33 19.99 -29.44 -0.86
C ILE A 33 20.79 -30.19 0.20
N MET A 34 21.71 -31.04 -0.24
CA MET A 34 22.62 -31.73 0.65
C MET A 34 23.80 -30.82 1.03
N TRP A 35 24.01 -30.60 2.33
CA TRP A 35 25.09 -29.76 2.85
C TRP A 35 25.71 -30.43 4.08
N ARG A 36 27.03 -30.68 4.05
CA ARG A 36 27.76 -31.40 5.09
C ARG A 36 27.11 -32.74 5.48
N PHE A 37 26.72 -33.52 4.47
CA PHE A 37 26.04 -34.82 4.63
C PHE A 37 24.62 -34.76 5.24
N GLU A 38 24.05 -33.57 5.40
CA GLU A 38 22.69 -33.40 5.89
C GLU A 38 21.79 -32.83 4.78
N LEU A 39 20.62 -33.41 4.58
CA LEU A 39 19.62 -32.85 3.67
C LEU A 39 18.95 -31.63 4.31
N LYS A 40 19.10 -30.46 3.69
CA LYS A 40 18.51 -29.20 4.15
C LYS A 40 17.27 -28.89 3.33
N ALA A 41 16.17 -28.63 4.03
CA ALA A 41 14.97 -28.07 3.44
C ALA A 41 15.28 -26.70 2.83
N THR A 42 14.67 -26.45 1.69
CA THR A 42 14.86 -25.25 0.88
C THR A 42 13.54 -24.49 0.81
N GLU A 43 13.63 -23.18 0.95
CA GLU A 43 12.49 -22.30 0.77
C GLU A 43 12.77 -21.35 -0.39
N ILE A 44 11.77 -21.17 -1.24
CA ILE A 44 11.84 -20.15 -2.28
C ILE A 44 11.76 -18.75 -1.67
N ILE A 45 12.65 -17.85 -2.11
CA ILE A 45 12.71 -16.48 -1.64
C ILE A 45 12.18 -15.55 -2.74
N ARG A 46 10.94 -15.09 -2.59
CA ARG A 46 10.36 -14.02 -3.42
C ARG A 46 10.16 -12.72 -2.64
N ALA A 47 10.16 -11.59 -3.34
CA ALA A 47 9.96 -10.27 -2.75
C ALA A 47 8.60 -10.15 -2.03
N GLY A 48 7.57 -10.87 -2.51
CA GLY A 48 6.21 -10.82 -1.97
C GLY A 48 5.96 -11.63 -0.69
N PHE A 49 6.89 -12.49 -0.26
CA PHE A 49 6.71 -13.38 0.90
C PHE A 49 7.05 -12.73 2.24
N ARG A 50 7.50 -11.47 2.22
CA ARG A 50 7.82 -10.71 3.42
C ARG A 50 7.08 -9.38 3.37
N ALA A 51 6.53 -8.98 4.52
CA ALA A 51 5.95 -7.65 4.68
C ALA A 51 7.06 -6.59 4.67
N LEU A 52 7.40 -6.11 3.47
CA LEU A 52 8.41 -5.08 3.26
C LEU A 52 7.92 -3.75 3.84
N GLN A 53 8.63 -3.21 4.83
CA GLN A 53 8.38 -1.88 5.38
C GLN A 53 9.43 -0.91 4.85
N CYS A 54 8.97 0.19 4.25
CA CYS A 54 9.85 1.26 3.82
C CYS A 54 10.24 2.12 5.02
N PHE A 55 11.53 2.18 5.38
CA PHE A 55 11.97 3.01 6.50
C PHE A 55 12.08 4.52 6.18
N LYS A 56 11.84 4.92 4.92
CA LYS A 56 11.75 6.34 4.50
C LYS A 56 10.35 6.89 4.76
N CYS A 57 9.32 6.29 4.15
CA CYS A 57 7.93 6.75 4.27
C CYS A 57 7.06 5.94 5.25
N GLN A 58 7.62 4.88 5.86
CA GLN A 58 6.98 3.99 6.84
C GLN A 58 5.82 3.10 6.32
N ARG A 59 5.47 3.22 5.05
CA ARG A 59 4.43 2.40 4.37
C ARG A 59 4.95 1.01 4.03
N TYR A 60 4.02 0.08 3.79
CA TYR A 60 4.32 -1.30 3.38
C TYR A 60 4.37 -1.47 1.86
N GLY A 61 5.11 -2.46 1.39
CA GLY A 61 5.16 -2.92 -0.01
C GLY A 61 6.43 -2.58 -0.78
N HIS A 62 7.31 -1.74 -0.24
CA HIS A 62 8.56 -1.36 -0.90
C HIS A 62 9.68 -1.07 0.10
N ILE A 63 10.92 -0.98 -0.39
CA ILE A 63 12.10 -0.65 0.42
C ILE A 63 12.48 0.83 0.26
N ALA A 64 13.20 1.37 1.25
CA ALA A 64 13.63 2.77 1.24
C ALA A 64 14.46 3.15 0.00
N LYS A 65 15.24 2.21 -0.57
CA LYS A 65 16.08 2.44 -1.76
C LYS A 65 15.28 2.82 -3.01
N ILE A 66 14.05 2.33 -3.15
CA ILE A 66 13.16 2.60 -4.30
C ILE A 66 12.09 3.64 -3.96
N CYS A 67 12.16 4.27 -2.77
CA CYS A 67 11.13 5.18 -2.29
C CYS A 67 11.38 6.61 -2.74
N THR A 68 10.47 7.14 -3.55
CA THR A 68 10.47 8.56 -3.98
C THR A 68 9.78 9.48 -2.98
N ALA A 69 8.91 8.96 -2.11
CA ALA A 69 8.17 9.76 -1.13
C ALA A 69 9.09 10.44 -0.08
N GLU A 70 8.57 11.49 0.55
CA GLU A 70 9.24 12.22 1.62
C GLU A 70 9.50 11.37 2.87
N ALA A 71 10.52 11.75 3.63
CA ALA A 71 10.90 11.07 4.85
C ALA A 71 9.88 11.35 5.96
N LYS A 72 9.38 10.28 6.58
CA LYS A 72 8.44 10.36 7.70
C LYS A 72 8.92 9.52 8.88
N CYS A 73 8.69 10.06 10.07
CA CYS A 73 9.15 9.47 11.30
C CYS A 73 8.27 8.28 11.69
N GLY A 74 8.88 7.10 11.85
CA GLY A 74 8.18 5.90 12.29
C GLY A 74 7.69 5.94 13.73
N LYS A 75 8.16 6.90 14.55
CA LYS A 75 7.75 7.06 15.95
C LYS A 75 6.56 7.98 16.11
N CYS A 76 6.60 9.18 15.52
CA CYS A 76 5.61 10.24 15.74
C CYS A 76 4.90 10.73 14.48
N ALA A 77 5.12 10.07 13.34
CA ALA A 77 4.54 10.42 12.03
C ALA A 77 4.86 11.83 11.49
N GLY A 78 5.84 12.53 12.08
CA GLY A 78 6.28 13.84 11.59
C GLY A 78 7.21 13.80 10.37
N ASP A 79 7.39 14.93 9.71
CA ASP A 79 8.17 15.08 8.47
C ASP A 79 9.68 15.21 8.75
N HIS A 80 10.29 14.14 9.24
CA HIS A 80 11.73 13.99 9.46
C HIS A 80 12.10 12.50 9.49
N ASN A 81 13.39 12.19 9.40
CA ASN A 81 13.86 10.81 9.55
C ASN A 81 13.67 10.33 10.99
N THR A 82 13.36 9.05 11.16
CA THR A 82 13.19 8.43 12.50
C THR A 82 14.43 8.56 13.39
N ARG A 83 15.62 8.68 12.80
CA ARG A 83 16.90 8.86 13.51
C ARG A 83 17.06 10.26 14.11
N GLU A 84 16.44 11.27 13.49
CA GLU A 84 16.48 12.67 13.91
C GLU A 84 15.33 13.02 14.88
N CYS A 85 14.52 12.02 15.24
CA CYS A 85 13.35 12.24 16.08
C CYS A 85 13.77 12.56 17.53
N SER A 86 13.40 13.76 18.00
CA SER A 86 13.68 14.23 19.35
C SER A 86 12.94 13.48 20.46
N GLY A 87 12.05 12.54 20.13
CA GLY A 87 11.30 11.72 21.10
C GLY A 87 10.23 12.47 21.92
N LYS A 88 10.18 13.80 21.86
CA LYS A 88 9.24 14.65 22.62
C LYS A 88 7.79 14.57 22.15
N ARG A 89 7.53 14.07 20.94
CA ARG A 89 6.17 13.98 20.36
C ARG A 89 5.51 12.66 20.74
N GLU A 90 4.19 12.67 20.93
CA GLU A 90 3.42 11.44 21.14
C GLU A 90 3.64 10.43 20.02
N ALA A 91 3.73 9.14 20.38
CA ALA A 91 3.89 8.07 19.41
C ALA A 91 2.63 7.95 18.56
N ARG A 92 2.78 8.06 17.24
CA ARG A 92 1.67 8.00 16.29
C ARG A 92 2.06 7.19 15.07
N CYS A 93 1.20 6.23 14.73
CA CYS A 93 1.42 5.37 13.59
C CYS A 93 0.93 6.08 12.34
N ILE A 94 1.80 6.22 11.35
CA ILE A 94 1.45 6.85 10.08
C ILE A 94 0.46 6.04 9.24
N ASN A 95 0.45 4.72 9.43
CA ASN A 95 -0.35 3.81 8.61
C ASN A 95 -1.79 3.69 9.13
N CYS A 96 -1.99 3.66 10.45
CA CYS A 96 -3.31 3.47 11.06
C CYS A 96 -3.78 4.66 11.91
N GLY A 97 -2.95 5.68 12.11
CA GLY A 97 -3.27 6.90 12.87
C GLY A 97 -3.30 6.75 14.40
N LYS A 98 -3.24 5.52 14.93
CA LYS A 98 -3.35 5.22 16.38
C LYS A 98 -2.06 5.54 17.16
N LYS A 99 -2.18 5.59 18.49
CA LYS A 99 -1.08 5.89 19.44
C LYS A 99 -0.09 4.73 19.61
N HIS A 100 0.77 4.51 18.62
CA HIS A 100 1.89 3.56 18.68
C HIS A 100 2.90 3.81 17.55
N THR A 101 4.06 3.16 17.58
CA THR A 101 5.07 3.28 16.51
C THR A 101 4.68 2.50 15.26
N SER A 102 5.16 2.92 14.09
CA SER A 102 4.79 2.34 12.78
C SER A 102 5.20 0.87 12.61
N TRP A 103 6.05 0.31 13.47
CA TRP A 103 6.43 -1.11 13.48
C TRP A 103 5.80 -1.92 14.60
N TYR A 104 4.87 -1.33 15.36
CA TYR A 104 4.19 -1.99 16.46
C TYR A 104 3.46 -3.25 16.01
N GLN A 105 3.58 -4.33 16.78
CA GLN A 105 3.27 -5.68 16.33
C GLN A 105 1.76 -5.91 16.15
N SER A 106 0.92 -5.27 16.96
CA SER A 106 -0.55 -5.33 16.88
C SER A 106 -1.17 -4.15 16.10
N CYS A 107 -0.37 -3.43 15.31
CA CYS A 107 -0.91 -2.48 14.34
C CYS A 107 -1.74 -3.23 13.28
N PRO A 108 -3.00 -2.84 13.01
CA PRO A 108 -3.88 -3.55 12.07
C PRO A 108 -3.34 -3.52 10.63
N VAL A 109 -2.66 -2.44 10.25
CA VAL A 109 -2.08 -2.33 8.90
C VAL A 109 -0.84 -3.22 8.78
N ARG A 110 -0.06 -3.39 9.86
CA ARG A 110 1.09 -4.31 9.89
C ARG A 110 0.64 -5.75 9.85
N SER A 111 -0.39 -6.12 10.63
CA SER A 111 -0.93 -7.47 10.61
C SER A 111 -1.51 -7.80 9.23
N ALA A 112 -2.28 -6.90 8.61
CA ALA A 112 -2.76 -7.07 7.24
C ALA A 112 -1.62 -7.26 6.23
N ALA A 113 -0.54 -6.46 6.32
CA ALA A 113 0.63 -6.63 5.46
C ALA A 113 1.33 -7.99 5.65
N LYS A 114 1.38 -8.50 6.89
CA LYS A 114 1.92 -9.84 7.19
C LYS A 114 1.01 -10.95 6.64
N VAL A 115 -0.29 -10.85 6.85
CA VAL A 115 -1.27 -11.80 6.32
C VAL A 115 -1.18 -11.85 4.79
N LYS A 116 -1.10 -10.70 4.12
CA LYS A 116 -0.87 -10.63 2.67
C LYS A 116 0.43 -11.34 2.25
N ALA A 117 1.52 -11.16 3.00
CA ALA A 117 2.78 -11.82 2.71
C ALA A 117 2.71 -13.35 2.87
N VAL A 118 1.94 -13.84 3.84
CA VAL A 118 1.65 -15.27 4.03
C VAL A 118 0.77 -15.79 2.89
N MET A 119 -0.31 -15.09 2.55
CA MET A 119 -1.18 -15.44 1.42
C MET A 119 -0.41 -15.53 0.10
N ASN A 120 0.47 -14.57 -0.16
CA ASN A 120 1.34 -14.60 -1.35
C ASN A 120 2.24 -15.83 -1.35
N ARG A 121 2.71 -16.29 -0.18
CA ARG A 121 3.53 -17.50 -0.05
C ARG A 121 2.71 -18.76 -0.31
N THR A 122 1.49 -18.84 0.20
CA THR A 122 0.62 -20.03 0.04
C THR A 122 0.06 -20.16 -1.36
N GLN A 123 -0.19 -19.04 -2.06
CA GLN A 123 -0.67 -19.03 -3.44
C GLN A 123 0.45 -19.23 -4.47
N ASP A 124 1.70 -19.29 -4.02
CA ASP A 124 2.82 -19.43 -4.91
C ASP A 124 2.94 -20.87 -5.44
N PRO A 125 3.12 -21.08 -6.75
CA PRO A 125 3.20 -22.42 -7.33
C PRO A 125 4.47 -23.19 -6.94
N GLY A 126 5.37 -22.62 -6.14
CA GLY A 126 6.57 -23.27 -5.61
C GLY A 126 7.65 -23.58 -6.65
N SER A 127 7.41 -23.24 -7.91
CA SER A 127 8.28 -23.55 -9.05
C SER A 127 8.50 -22.32 -9.94
N TYR A 128 9.54 -22.36 -10.76
CA TYR A 128 9.71 -21.41 -11.84
C TYR A 128 8.73 -21.75 -12.97
N GLN A 129 7.76 -20.87 -13.19
CA GLN A 129 6.89 -20.93 -14.35
C GLN A 129 7.60 -20.22 -15.50
N GLN A 130 8.02 -20.98 -16.51
CA GLN A 130 8.52 -20.40 -17.74
C GLN A 130 7.39 -19.56 -18.33
N LYS A 131 7.63 -18.26 -18.59
CA LYS A 131 6.69 -17.49 -19.40
C LYS A 131 6.62 -18.21 -20.73
N GLU A 132 5.48 -18.82 -21.04
CA GLU A 132 5.20 -19.28 -22.40
C GLU A 132 5.52 -18.09 -23.31
N THR A 133 6.60 -18.23 -24.07
CA THR A 133 6.83 -17.36 -25.20
C THR A 133 5.68 -17.68 -26.13
N ARG A 134 4.60 -16.88 -26.07
CA ARG A 134 3.59 -16.90 -27.11
C ARG A 134 4.38 -16.82 -28.40
N PRO A 135 4.36 -17.85 -29.28
CA PRO A 135 5.02 -17.72 -30.56
C PRO A 135 4.43 -16.46 -31.16
N LYS A 136 5.29 -15.47 -31.42
CA LYS A 136 4.91 -14.44 -32.37
C LYS A 136 4.76 -15.25 -33.64
N ASN A 137 3.52 -15.58 -33.98
CA ASN A 137 3.18 -16.12 -35.28
C ASN A 137 3.52 -15.00 -36.27
N SER A 138 4.80 -14.89 -36.62
CA SER A 138 5.25 -14.48 -37.94
C SER A 138 4.68 -15.55 -38.85
N ASP A 139 3.60 -15.29 -39.57
CA ASP A 139 3.80 -14.64 -40.85
C ASP A 139 2.59 -13.88 -41.45
N TYR A 140 1.44 -13.72 -40.78
CA TYR A 140 0.29 -13.07 -41.43
C TYR A 140 -0.63 -12.24 -40.52
N ASP A 141 -0.11 -11.17 -39.91
CA ASP A 141 -1.00 -10.08 -39.48
C ASP A 141 -0.37 -8.71 -39.76
N TRP A 142 -0.07 -8.46 -41.03
CA TRP A 142 -0.06 -7.09 -41.54
C TRP A 142 -1.51 -6.66 -41.77
N GLN A 143 -2.25 -6.41 -40.69
CA GLN A 143 -3.39 -5.49 -40.81
C GLN A 143 -2.81 -4.14 -41.21
N VAL A 144 -2.87 -3.86 -42.51
CA VAL A 144 -2.78 -2.51 -43.05
C VAL A 144 -3.72 -1.68 -42.20
N VAL A 145 -3.15 -0.84 -41.33
CA VAL A 145 -3.89 0.19 -40.64
C VAL A 145 -4.41 1.09 -41.74
N GLY A 146 -5.63 0.79 -42.19
CA GLY A 146 -6.37 1.60 -43.13
C GLY A 146 -6.25 3.03 -42.63
N SER A 147 -5.56 3.83 -43.42
CA SER A 147 -5.32 5.25 -43.21
C SER A 147 -6.57 5.85 -42.61
N LYS A 148 -6.46 6.42 -41.40
CA LYS A 148 -7.49 7.22 -40.70
C LYS A 148 -8.71 7.43 -41.58
N LYS A 149 -9.65 6.48 -41.58
CA LYS A 149 -10.99 6.78 -42.04
C LYS A 149 -11.46 7.77 -41.01
N ARG A 150 -11.40 9.07 -41.38
CA ARG A 150 -12.15 10.13 -40.73
C ARG A 150 -13.48 9.48 -40.41
N ARG A 151 -13.82 9.31 -39.13
CA ARG A 151 -15.22 9.11 -38.78
C ARG A 151 -15.89 10.35 -39.37
N ALA A 152 -16.49 10.19 -40.54
CA ALA A 152 -17.50 11.12 -40.99
C ALA A 152 -18.41 11.28 -39.79
N GLY A 153 -18.59 12.53 -39.35
CA GLY A 153 -19.41 12.82 -38.20
C GLY A 153 -20.73 12.08 -38.36
N PHE A 154 -21.05 11.23 -37.40
CA PHE A 154 -22.45 10.92 -37.18
C PHE A 154 -23.09 12.27 -36.84
N ALA A 155 -23.75 12.88 -37.82
CA ALA A 155 -24.67 13.96 -37.57
C ALA A 155 -25.74 13.38 -36.65
N GLY A 156 -25.63 13.65 -35.35
CA GLY A 156 -26.74 13.43 -34.44
C GLY A 156 -27.92 14.31 -34.90
N PRO A 157 -29.17 13.90 -34.65
CA PRO A 157 -30.32 14.70 -35.02
C PRO A 157 -30.24 16.10 -34.39
N GLN A 158 -30.44 17.14 -35.20
CA GLN A 158 -30.55 18.51 -34.73
C GLN A 158 -31.78 18.63 -33.83
N ILE A 159 -31.61 19.20 -32.63
CA ILE A 159 -32.74 19.59 -31.78
C ILE A 159 -32.90 21.10 -31.96
N VAL A 160 -34.08 21.52 -32.42
CA VAL A 160 -34.44 22.93 -32.61
C VAL A 160 -34.90 23.50 -31.28
N GLY A 161 -34.26 24.57 -30.80
CA GLY A 161 -34.75 25.39 -29.68
C GLY A 161 -35.97 26.22 -30.10
N ALA A 162 -36.79 26.64 -29.13
CA ALA A 162 -38.11 27.27 -29.38
C ALA A 162 -38.07 28.62 -30.13
N ASP A 163 -36.89 29.16 -30.36
CA ASP A 163 -36.57 30.47 -30.93
C ASP A 163 -35.72 30.37 -32.23
N GLY A 164 -35.47 29.16 -32.73
CA GLY A 164 -34.95 28.95 -34.10
C GLY A 164 -33.44 29.07 -34.30
N GLU A 165 -32.62 29.23 -33.26
CA GLU A 165 -31.16 29.17 -33.40
C GLU A 165 -30.60 27.73 -33.33
N ILE A 166 -29.58 27.46 -34.16
CA ILE A 166 -28.89 26.17 -34.27
C ILE A 166 -27.71 26.14 -33.29
N ILE A 167 -27.78 25.31 -32.24
CA ILE A 167 -26.70 25.18 -31.25
C ILE A 167 -25.68 24.13 -31.69
N GLU A 168 -24.49 24.55 -32.12
CA GLU A 168 -23.36 23.65 -32.36
C GLU A 168 -22.68 23.22 -31.05
N ARG A 169 -22.54 21.91 -30.82
CA ARG A 169 -21.74 21.40 -29.71
C ARG A 169 -20.24 21.42 -30.05
N ARG A 170 -19.46 22.25 -29.36
CA ARG A 170 -18.00 22.06 -29.28
C ARG A 170 -17.66 20.89 -28.37
N GLY A 171 -16.91 19.92 -28.88
CA GLY A 171 -16.40 18.78 -28.10
C GLY A 171 -15.38 19.19 -27.02
N PRO A 172 -14.99 18.26 -26.13
CA PRO A 172 -14.16 18.57 -24.97
C PRO A 172 -12.72 18.84 -25.39
N GLY A 173 -12.42 20.11 -25.66
CA GLY A 173 -11.07 20.61 -25.93
C GLY A 173 -10.52 21.38 -24.74
N ARG A 174 -9.29 21.03 -24.34
CA ARG A 174 -8.48 21.73 -23.34
C ARG A 174 -8.29 23.21 -23.72
N PRO A 175 -8.69 24.19 -22.90
CA PRO A 175 -8.43 25.60 -23.21
C PRO A 175 -6.92 25.89 -23.13
N LYS A 176 -6.40 26.63 -24.13
CA LYS A 176 -5.04 27.17 -24.13
C LYS A 176 -5.00 28.40 -23.21
N GLY A 177 -3.96 28.47 -22.37
CA GLY A 177 -3.78 29.52 -21.39
C GLY A 177 -3.65 30.91 -22.02
N LEU A 178 -4.39 31.87 -21.47
CA LEU A 178 -4.30 33.28 -21.81
C LEU A 178 -3.51 33.98 -20.70
N THR A 179 -2.28 34.40 -20.99
CA THR A 179 -1.52 35.32 -20.14
C THR A 179 -2.02 36.74 -20.41
N ASN A 180 -2.93 37.25 -19.59
CA ASN A 180 -3.28 38.67 -19.61
C ASN A 180 -2.67 39.38 -18.40
N ARG A 181 -1.72 40.27 -18.71
CA ARG A 181 -1.36 41.43 -17.89
C ARG A 181 -2.62 42.25 -17.64
N MET A 182 -2.91 42.60 -16.39
CA MET A 182 -3.86 43.67 -16.06
C MET A 182 -3.07 44.94 -15.75
N PRO A 183 -3.41 46.10 -16.34
CA PRO A 183 -3.11 47.38 -15.74
C PRO A 183 -4.22 47.81 -14.76
N ASN A 184 -3.76 48.59 -13.81
CA ASN A 184 -4.39 49.13 -12.62
C ASN A 184 -5.55 50.11 -12.90
N MET A 185 -6.64 50.05 -12.13
CA MET A 185 -7.45 51.23 -11.78
C MET A 185 -8.06 51.07 -10.38
N THR A 186 -7.94 52.15 -9.61
CA THR A 186 -8.35 52.30 -8.22
C THR A 186 -9.71 53.02 -8.13
N ILE A 187 -10.37 52.82 -6.97
CA ILE A 187 -11.35 53.68 -6.26
C ILE A 187 -12.84 53.32 -6.43
N GLY A 188 -13.46 53.00 -5.29
CA GLY A 188 -14.91 53.02 -5.09
C GLY A 188 -15.29 52.37 -3.75
N ALA A 189 -15.52 53.20 -2.74
CA ALA A 189 -15.82 52.82 -1.37
C ALA A 189 -17.25 52.26 -1.15
N ALA A 190 -17.41 51.60 0.00
CA ALA A 190 -18.63 51.37 0.78
C ALA A 190 -19.60 50.25 0.32
N MET A 191 -19.70 49.19 1.12
CA MET A 191 -20.77 48.96 2.10
C MET A 191 -20.75 47.50 2.56
N THR A 192 -20.66 47.31 3.88
CA THR A 192 -20.94 46.05 4.57
C THR A 192 -22.43 45.71 4.49
N PRO A 193 -22.78 44.42 4.57
CA PRO A 193 -23.61 44.07 5.72
C PRO A 193 -23.18 42.76 6.40
N SER A 194 -23.03 42.90 7.71
CA SER A 194 -23.10 41.88 8.75
C SER A 194 -24.40 41.07 8.68
N ILE A 195 -24.30 39.75 8.82
CA ILE A 195 -25.44 38.85 9.10
C ILE A 195 -25.11 38.04 10.38
N PRO A 196 -26.08 37.91 11.31
CA PRO A 196 -25.83 37.73 12.74
C PRO A 196 -25.64 36.28 13.22
N SER A 197 -24.91 36.18 14.33
CA SER A 197 -24.82 35.04 15.25
C SER A 197 -26.17 34.78 15.93
N VAL A 198 -26.55 33.50 16.07
CA VAL A 198 -27.71 33.05 16.87
C VAL A 198 -27.27 31.81 17.67
N PRO A 199 -27.81 31.59 18.88
CA PRO A 199 -27.04 31.07 20.01
C PRO A 199 -27.17 29.56 20.26
N ILE A 200 -26.28 29.12 21.13
CA ILE A 200 -26.19 27.84 21.82
C ILE A 200 -27.50 27.53 22.57
N LEU A 201 -28.02 26.31 22.42
CA LEU A 201 -28.96 25.71 23.35
C LEU A 201 -28.36 24.43 23.93
N THR A 202 -28.04 24.52 25.21
CA THR A 202 -27.69 23.43 26.13
C THR A 202 -28.91 22.59 26.48
N THR A 203 -28.78 21.27 26.46
CA THR A 203 -29.63 20.33 27.20
C THR A 203 -28.78 19.21 27.79
N PRO A 204 -29.23 18.57 28.89
CA PRO A 204 -28.38 18.17 29.99
C PRO A 204 -27.79 16.77 29.87
N GLU A 205 -26.75 16.57 30.67
CA GLU A 205 -26.17 15.29 31.05
C GLU A 205 -27.24 14.33 31.59
N THR A 206 -27.12 13.05 31.21
CA THR A 206 -27.69 11.96 32.01
C THR A 206 -26.63 10.87 32.08
N SER A 207 -25.99 10.83 33.24
CA SER A 207 -25.10 9.78 33.70
C SER A 207 -25.87 8.46 33.80
N GLN A 208 -25.35 7.41 33.17
CA GLN A 208 -25.62 6.04 33.61
C GLN A 208 -24.31 5.26 33.67
N THR A 209 -23.83 5.14 34.90
CA THR A 209 -22.82 4.21 35.37
C THR A 209 -23.36 2.79 35.20
N VAL A 210 -22.67 1.96 34.41
CA VAL A 210 -22.84 0.51 34.47
C VAL A 210 -21.61 -0.06 35.15
N THR A 211 -21.71 -0.25 36.46
CA THR A 211 -20.91 -1.21 37.21
C THR A 211 -21.41 -2.61 36.86
N ARG A 212 -20.55 -3.47 36.32
CA ARG A 212 -20.68 -4.91 36.53
C ARG A 212 -19.36 -5.49 37.00
N GLU A 213 -19.53 -6.22 38.09
CA GLU A 213 -18.53 -6.80 38.97
C GLU A 213 -17.66 -7.83 38.28
N SER A 214 -16.40 -7.83 38.69
CA SER A 214 -15.46 -8.94 38.54
C SER A 214 -15.79 -10.02 39.58
N THR A 215 -16.24 -11.18 39.13
CA THR A 215 -16.14 -12.43 39.89
C THR A 215 -15.00 -13.27 39.35
N THR A 216 -13.95 -13.35 40.16
CA THR A 216 -12.93 -14.39 40.16
C THR A 216 -13.57 -15.71 40.59
N GLU A 217 -13.59 -16.71 39.73
CA GLU A 217 -13.65 -18.11 40.14
C GLU A 217 -12.62 -18.91 39.34
N ALA A 218 -11.73 -19.56 40.08
CA ALA A 218 -10.81 -20.58 39.61
C ALA A 218 -11.56 -21.91 39.50
N SER A 219 -11.34 -22.66 38.42
CA SER A 219 -11.57 -24.11 38.46
C SER A 219 -10.67 -24.83 37.44
N ASP A 220 -9.68 -25.51 38.00
CA ASP A 220 -9.05 -26.77 37.62
C ASP A 220 -9.11 -27.30 36.17
N ALA A 221 -7.90 -27.56 35.66
CA ALA A 221 -7.61 -28.41 34.53
C ALA A 221 -7.77 -29.90 34.90
N PRO A 222 -8.34 -30.76 34.04
CA PRO A 222 -8.16 -32.20 34.18
C PRO A 222 -6.88 -32.67 33.47
N LEU A 223 -6.05 -33.39 34.24
CA LEU A 223 -4.93 -34.20 33.76
C LEU A 223 -5.42 -35.20 32.69
N CYS A 224 -4.69 -35.27 31.58
CA CYS A 224 -4.82 -36.36 30.61
C CYS A 224 -3.83 -37.47 31.01
N THR A 225 -4.36 -38.56 31.56
CA THR A 225 -3.61 -39.76 31.92
C THR A 225 -3.29 -40.59 30.67
N MET A 226 -2.01 -40.95 30.50
CA MET A 226 -1.56 -41.97 29.57
C MET A 226 -1.93 -43.34 30.11
N THR A 227 -2.66 -44.14 29.34
CA THR A 227 -2.79 -45.59 29.55
C THR A 227 -1.69 -46.34 28.82
N GLN A 228 -1.30 -47.45 29.45
CA GLN A 228 -0.17 -48.35 29.22
C GLN A 228 -0.13 -48.99 27.83
#